data_AF-A0A4S4KVL0-F1
#
_entry.id   AF-A0A4S4KVL0-F1
#
_cell.length_a   1.000
_cell.length_b   1.000
_cell.length_c   1.000
_cell.angle_alpha   90.00
_cell.angle_beta   90.00
_cell.angle_gamma   90.00
#
_symmetry.space_group_name_H-M   'P 1'
#
loop_
_entity.id
_entity.type
_entity.pdbx_description
1 polymer ?
#
loop_
_entity_poly.entity_id
_entity_poly.type
_entity_poly.pdbx_seq_one_letter_code
_entity_poly.pdbx_strand_id
1 'polypeptide(L)'
;MLLAPVWDDEWHNFDDERLEKGRSFLAAIFRGKPVADMDQQHGIAILGVYREMLRLPYRIMNVGTDLHLGLPGLAQTQGLASEAFEHALLFSSPEGAVEMLEKGRDVFWTQTLRLRSSFDDLPPDLAERLNIVTPKLESYIHMMYDTNWEEEGSRYEEELDVLRSTQKEFQSLAKEARQLEGHERFMTDPDPHFSSLAMAAQKGPVVILAARETSTDAIIIRSPTSGAERLVLGGISIKRLNDIFIQMKDYNTKSRESPVDTSYDSADEISRADRPSVRAGGDQLSNILWQEVVRPVIDALGYQIDESVHLTAALMFCGFRSVVATMWTTDDLDGPEVADAIYTEFFKGGIFNPDDIPYALDAAVQSMRSRGLPPSRWATYIHTGV
;
A
#
# COMPACT_ATOMS: atom_id res chain seq x y z
N MET A 1 -27.76 -29.58 -4.43
CA MET A 1 -27.20 -30.64 -5.30
C MET A 1 -27.14 -30.23 -6.79
N LEU A 2 -27.23 -28.94 -7.14
CA LEU A 2 -27.37 -28.46 -8.53
C LEU A 2 -26.20 -27.60 -9.05
N LEU A 3 -25.05 -27.57 -8.37
CA LEU A 3 -23.89 -26.79 -8.81
C LEU A 3 -22.64 -27.62 -9.15
N ALA A 4 -22.61 -28.90 -8.78
CA ALA A 4 -21.45 -29.76 -8.97
C ALA A 4 -21.12 -30.15 -10.44
N PRO A 5 -22.08 -30.36 -11.36
CA PRO A 5 -21.72 -30.89 -12.68
C PRO A 5 -21.32 -29.82 -13.71
N VAL A 6 -21.35 -28.53 -13.37
CA VAL A 6 -20.92 -27.43 -14.28
C VAL A 6 -19.44 -27.08 -14.08
N TRP A 7 -18.78 -27.65 -13.07
CA TRP A 7 -17.44 -27.23 -12.64
C TRP A 7 -16.27 -27.88 -13.38
N ASP A 8 -16.44 -29.05 -14.02
CA ASP A 8 -15.28 -29.80 -14.55
C ASP A 8 -15.07 -29.70 -16.07
N ASP A 9 -16.11 -29.54 -16.90
CA ASP A 9 -15.95 -29.69 -18.36
C ASP A 9 -15.83 -28.37 -19.17
N GLU A 10 -16.18 -27.20 -18.60
CA GLU A 10 -16.19 -25.91 -19.34
C GLU A 10 -15.00 -24.97 -19.07
N TRP A 11 -14.07 -25.36 -18.17
CA TRP A 11 -12.97 -24.50 -17.67
C TRP A 11 -11.64 -24.66 -18.44
N HIS A 12 -11.67 -25.11 -19.70
CA HIS A 12 -10.46 -25.45 -20.48
C HIS A 12 -9.81 -24.30 -21.30
N ASN A 13 -10.23 -23.05 -21.15
CA ASN A 13 -9.75 -21.93 -22.00
C ASN A 13 -8.72 -20.99 -21.33
N PHE A 14 -8.16 -20.05 -22.10
CA PHE A 14 -7.22 -19.00 -21.66
C PHE A 14 -7.75 -18.22 -20.44
N ASP A 15 -6.87 -17.73 -19.57
CA ASP A 15 -7.25 -17.16 -18.27
C ASP A 15 -8.15 -15.91 -18.37
N ASP A 16 -8.00 -15.10 -19.42
CA ASP A 16 -8.88 -13.96 -19.70
C ASP A 16 -10.32 -14.41 -20.02
N GLU A 17 -10.47 -15.47 -20.82
CA GLU A 17 -11.79 -16.04 -21.15
C GLU A 17 -12.44 -16.68 -19.92
N ARG A 18 -11.63 -17.28 -19.03
CA ARG A 18 -12.12 -17.80 -17.73
C ARG A 18 -12.63 -16.67 -16.85
N LEU A 19 -11.93 -15.54 -16.79
CA LEU A 19 -12.35 -14.38 -16.01
C LEU A 19 -13.67 -13.82 -16.54
N GLU A 20 -13.80 -13.67 -17.87
CA GLU A 20 -15.01 -13.17 -18.51
C GLU A 20 -16.21 -14.11 -18.29
N LYS A 21 -16.01 -15.43 -18.44
CA LYS A 21 -17.04 -16.43 -18.13
C LYS A 21 -17.45 -16.38 -16.66
N GLY A 22 -16.50 -16.27 -15.74
CA GLY A 22 -16.76 -16.11 -14.31
C GLY A 22 -17.60 -14.88 -13.99
N ARG A 23 -17.22 -13.71 -14.54
CA ARG A 23 -18.00 -12.46 -14.40
C ARG A 23 -19.40 -12.59 -15.00
N SER A 24 -19.51 -13.18 -16.20
CA SER A 24 -20.80 -13.39 -16.87
C SER A 24 -21.72 -14.34 -16.09
N PHE A 25 -21.16 -15.38 -15.50
CA PHE A 25 -21.86 -16.32 -14.64
C PHE A 25 -22.39 -15.64 -13.37
N LEU A 26 -21.54 -14.90 -12.66
CA LEU A 26 -21.97 -14.11 -11.50
C LEU A 26 -23.06 -13.09 -11.87
N ALA A 27 -22.92 -12.39 -13.00
CA ALA A 27 -23.92 -11.45 -13.48
C ALA A 27 -25.26 -12.13 -13.85
N ALA A 28 -25.23 -13.37 -14.35
CA ALA A 28 -26.45 -14.15 -14.59
C ALA A 28 -27.14 -14.53 -13.28
N ILE A 29 -26.36 -14.95 -12.27
CA ILE A 29 -26.87 -15.26 -10.93
C ILE A 29 -27.51 -14.02 -10.30
N PHE A 30 -26.79 -12.88 -10.28
CA PHE A 30 -27.28 -11.64 -9.67
C PHE A 30 -28.50 -11.05 -10.37
N ARG A 31 -28.66 -11.25 -11.68
CA ARG A 31 -29.89 -10.90 -12.41
C ARG A 31 -31.09 -11.72 -11.98
N GLY A 32 -30.89 -13.01 -11.68
CA GLY A 32 -31.96 -13.89 -11.23
C GLY A 32 -32.36 -13.65 -9.77
N LYS A 33 -31.38 -13.36 -8.91
CA LYS A 33 -31.58 -13.11 -7.48
C LYS A 33 -30.54 -12.08 -7.01
N PRO A 34 -30.94 -10.85 -6.63
CA PRO A 34 -30.00 -9.87 -6.08
C PRO A 34 -29.32 -10.40 -4.82
N VAL A 35 -28.08 -9.98 -4.59
CA VAL A 35 -27.26 -10.37 -3.43
C VAL A 35 -27.98 -10.13 -2.10
N ALA A 36 -28.69 -9.00 -1.99
CA ALA A 36 -29.45 -8.65 -0.79
C ALA A 36 -30.56 -9.66 -0.43
N ASP A 37 -31.07 -10.40 -1.41
CA ASP A 37 -32.17 -11.35 -1.24
C ASP A 37 -31.67 -12.80 -1.14
N MET A 38 -30.35 -13.03 -1.24
CA MET A 38 -29.75 -14.36 -1.18
C MET A 38 -29.74 -14.93 0.23
N ASP A 39 -30.03 -16.23 0.31
CA ASP A 39 -29.80 -16.97 1.56
C ASP A 39 -28.31 -17.32 1.71
N GLN A 40 -27.95 -17.75 2.91
CA GLN A 40 -26.58 -18.07 3.27
C GLN A 40 -25.97 -19.20 2.42
N GLN A 41 -26.78 -20.17 1.98
CA GLN A 41 -26.29 -21.30 1.20
C GLN A 41 -25.89 -20.89 -0.22
N HIS A 42 -26.68 -20.04 -0.87
CA HIS A 42 -26.34 -19.46 -2.17
C HIS A 42 -25.15 -18.51 -2.05
N GLY A 43 -25.10 -17.71 -0.97
CA GLY A 43 -23.96 -16.83 -0.67
C GLY A 43 -22.63 -17.58 -0.58
N ILE A 44 -22.58 -18.68 0.19
CA ILE A 44 -21.38 -19.52 0.31
C ILE A 44 -20.95 -20.11 -1.05
N ALA A 45 -21.91 -20.50 -1.90
CA ALA A 45 -21.60 -21.03 -3.23
C ALA A 45 -20.93 -19.96 -4.13
N ILE A 46 -21.40 -18.71 -4.07
CA ILE A 46 -20.79 -17.58 -4.78
C ILE A 46 -19.37 -17.32 -4.28
N LEU A 47 -19.12 -17.44 -2.97
CA LEU A 47 -17.76 -17.33 -2.43
C LEU A 47 -16.83 -18.41 -2.99
N GLY A 48 -17.35 -19.61 -3.29
CA GLY A 48 -16.59 -20.64 -4.01
C GLY A 48 -16.13 -20.18 -5.40
N VAL A 49 -17.01 -19.52 -6.15
CA VAL A 49 -16.67 -18.95 -7.47
C VAL A 49 -15.61 -17.86 -7.34
N TYR A 50 -15.77 -16.94 -6.39
CA TYR A 50 -14.78 -15.90 -6.14
C TYR A 50 -13.41 -16.48 -5.76
N ARG A 51 -13.34 -17.56 -4.97
CA ARG A 51 -12.06 -18.21 -4.64
C ARG A 51 -11.32 -18.70 -5.88
N GLU A 52 -12.03 -19.29 -6.84
CA GLU A 52 -11.41 -19.74 -8.10
C GLU A 52 -11.04 -18.56 -9.00
N MET A 53 -11.90 -17.54 -9.10
CA MET A 53 -11.59 -16.33 -9.87
C MET A 53 -10.38 -15.58 -9.30
N LEU A 54 -10.21 -15.52 -7.97
CA LEU A 54 -9.07 -14.87 -7.31
C LEU A 54 -7.74 -15.58 -7.53
N ARG A 55 -7.74 -16.81 -8.07
CA ARG A 55 -6.51 -17.48 -8.52
C ARG A 55 -6.05 -17.00 -9.90
N LEU A 56 -6.97 -16.52 -10.73
CA LEU A 56 -6.67 -16.09 -12.10
C LEU A 56 -5.64 -14.94 -12.16
N PRO A 57 -5.70 -13.89 -11.29
CA PRO A 57 -4.67 -12.86 -11.25
C PRO A 57 -3.24 -13.42 -11.11
N TYR A 58 -3.02 -14.46 -10.31
CA TYR A 58 -1.70 -15.07 -10.13
C TYR A 58 -1.24 -15.90 -11.34
N ARG A 59 -2.18 -16.39 -12.15
CA ARG A 59 -1.88 -17.09 -13.40
C ARG A 59 -1.57 -16.12 -14.54
N ILE A 60 -2.35 -15.03 -14.62
CA ILE A 60 -2.13 -13.91 -15.53
C ILE A 60 -0.77 -13.26 -15.20
N MET A 61 -0.52 -12.98 -13.92
CA MET A 61 0.74 -12.48 -13.38
C MET A 61 1.56 -13.61 -12.76
N ASN A 62 2.01 -14.54 -13.59
CA ASN A 62 2.93 -15.57 -13.14
C ASN A 62 4.26 -14.95 -12.68
N VAL A 63 5.01 -15.67 -11.84
CA VAL A 63 6.29 -15.17 -11.30
C VAL A 63 7.25 -14.88 -12.46
N GLY A 64 7.75 -13.64 -12.50
CA GLY A 64 8.65 -13.16 -13.54
C GLY A 64 7.98 -12.76 -14.85
N THR A 65 6.64 -12.73 -14.94
CA THR A 65 5.90 -12.19 -16.11
C THR A 65 6.33 -10.74 -16.40
N ASP A 66 6.48 -10.43 -17.69
CA ASP A 66 6.75 -9.08 -18.18
C ASP A 66 5.64 -8.11 -17.74
N LEU A 67 6.03 -6.96 -17.18
CA LEU A 67 5.07 -6.01 -16.61
C LEU A 67 4.16 -5.40 -17.69
N HIS A 68 4.69 -5.06 -18.87
CA HIS A 68 3.91 -4.46 -19.95
C HIS A 68 2.91 -5.44 -20.56
N LEU A 69 3.24 -6.73 -20.59
CA LEU A 69 2.34 -7.79 -21.04
C LEU A 69 1.34 -8.20 -19.96
N GLY A 70 1.75 -8.16 -18.69
CA GLY A 70 0.95 -8.61 -17.55
C GLY A 70 -0.04 -7.58 -17.03
N LEU A 71 0.34 -6.29 -16.99
CA LEU A 71 -0.51 -5.21 -16.47
C LEU A 71 -1.87 -5.09 -17.20
N PRO A 72 -1.96 -5.16 -18.54
CA PRO A 72 -3.25 -5.14 -19.24
C PRO A 72 -4.17 -6.28 -18.84
N GLY A 73 -3.62 -7.49 -18.62
CA GLY A 73 -4.38 -8.63 -18.11
C GLY A 73 -4.82 -8.42 -16.67
N LEU A 74 -3.93 -7.93 -15.81
CA LEU A 74 -4.24 -7.64 -14.40
C LEU A 74 -5.30 -6.54 -14.27
N ALA A 75 -5.30 -5.54 -15.16
CA ALA A 75 -6.31 -4.48 -15.19
C ALA A 75 -7.74 -5.04 -15.39
N GLN A 76 -7.89 -6.15 -16.13
CA GLN A 76 -9.20 -6.81 -16.30
C GLN A 76 -9.72 -7.42 -14.99
N THR A 77 -8.84 -7.71 -14.03
CA THR A 77 -9.18 -8.24 -12.70
C THR A 77 -9.51 -7.16 -11.69
N GLN A 78 -9.43 -5.88 -12.08
CA GLN A 78 -9.73 -4.76 -11.20
C GLN A 78 -11.13 -4.89 -10.57
N GLY A 79 -11.23 -4.60 -9.28
CA GLY A 79 -12.46 -4.71 -8.50
C GLY A 79 -12.78 -6.11 -7.97
N LEU A 80 -12.20 -7.18 -8.54
CA LEU A 80 -12.52 -8.56 -8.14
C LEU A 80 -12.24 -8.85 -6.66
N ALA A 81 -11.11 -8.37 -6.14
CA ALA A 81 -10.73 -8.52 -4.73
C ALA A 81 -11.74 -7.82 -3.81
N SER A 82 -12.12 -6.60 -4.17
CA SER A 82 -13.10 -5.81 -3.43
C SER A 82 -14.47 -6.49 -3.44
N GLU A 83 -14.99 -6.88 -4.61
CA GLU A 83 -16.26 -7.60 -4.75
C GLU A 83 -16.31 -8.89 -3.91
N ALA A 84 -15.24 -9.68 -3.98
CA ALA A 84 -15.12 -10.91 -3.19
C ALA A 84 -15.13 -10.61 -1.68
N PHE A 85 -14.39 -9.58 -1.26
CA PHE A 85 -14.39 -9.10 0.11
C PHE A 85 -15.78 -8.64 0.59
N GLU A 86 -16.53 -7.89 -0.23
CA GLU A 86 -17.87 -7.43 0.13
C GLU A 86 -18.82 -8.60 0.39
N HIS A 87 -18.83 -9.57 -0.54
CA HIS A 87 -19.69 -10.75 -0.40
C HIS A 87 -19.24 -11.66 0.74
N ALA A 88 -17.94 -11.75 1.01
CA ALA A 88 -17.43 -12.52 2.15
C ALA A 88 -17.87 -11.93 3.48
N LEU A 89 -17.93 -10.60 3.61
CA LEU A 89 -18.49 -9.95 4.79
C LEU A 89 -19.98 -10.22 4.99
N LEU A 90 -20.73 -10.45 3.91
CA LEU A 90 -22.17 -10.76 3.98
C LEU A 90 -22.46 -12.23 4.29
N PHE A 91 -21.69 -13.16 3.70
CA PHE A 91 -22.04 -14.59 3.71
C PHE A 91 -21.05 -15.49 4.44
N SER A 92 -19.91 -14.98 4.90
CA SER A 92 -18.88 -15.74 5.61
C SER A 92 -18.59 -15.11 6.98
N SER A 93 -17.41 -14.52 7.15
CA SER A 93 -16.94 -13.90 8.40
C SER A 93 -15.95 -12.79 8.07
N PRO A 94 -15.65 -11.87 9.01
CA PRO A 94 -14.60 -10.87 8.82
C PRO A 94 -13.26 -11.49 8.45
N GLU A 95 -12.90 -12.64 9.03
CA GLU A 95 -11.67 -13.38 8.73
C GLU A 95 -11.66 -13.86 7.28
N GLY A 96 -12.73 -14.52 6.83
CA GLY A 96 -12.83 -15.00 5.45
C GLY A 96 -12.84 -13.87 4.42
N ALA A 97 -13.35 -12.69 4.80
CA ALA A 97 -13.25 -11.50 3.96
C ALA A 97 -11.80 -11.03 3.85
N VAL A 98 -11.07 -10.93 4.97
CA VAL A 98 -9.64 -10.56 4.96
C VAL A 98 -8.83 -11.54 4.10
N GLU A 99 -9.07 -12.84 4.21
CA GLU A 99 -8.41 -13.85 3.35
C GLU A 99 -8.67 -13.60 1.85
N MET A 100 -9.91 -13.28 1.48
CA MET A 100 -10.26 -12.98 0.08
C MET A 100 -9.62 -11.69 -0.41
N LEU A 101 -9.57 -10.65 0.43
CA LEU A 101 -8.95 -9.38 0.09
C LEU A 101 -7.44 -9.54 -0.10
N GLU A 102 -6.75 -10.20 0.82
CA GLU A 102 -5.30 -10.43 0.72
C GLU A 102 -4.93 -11.31 -0.48
N LYS A 103 -5.81 -12.25 -0.86
CA LYS A 103 -5.62 -13.00 -2.11
C LYS A 103 -5.67 -12.11 -3.33
N GLY A 104 -6.60 -11.17 -3.40
CA GLY A 104 -6.81 -10.37 -4.60
C GLY A 104 -6.00 -9.08 -4.69
N ARG A 105 -5.42 -8.60 -3.58
CA ARG A 105 -4.66 -7.33 -3.57
C ARG A 105 -3.19 -7.54 -3.91
N ASP A 106 -2.58 -6.51 -4.49
CA ASP A 106 -1.14 -6.39 -4.69
C ASP A 106 -0.48 -7.61 -5.37
N VAL A 107 -1.23 -8.35 -6.20
CA VAL A 107 -0.81 -9.62 -6.82
C VAL A 107 0.54 -9.49 -7.51
N PHE A 108 0.74 -8.40 -8.26
CA PHE A 108 2.02 -8.10 -8.90
C PHE A 108 3.16 -8.01 -7.87
N TRP A 109 3.02 -7.19 -6.83
CA TRP A 109 4.04 -7.02 -5.81
C TRP A 109 4.28 -8.29 -5.01
N THR A 110 3.23 -9.04 -4.70
CA THR A 110 3.32 -10.35 -4.06
C THR A 110 4.19 -11.30 -4.89
N GLN A 111 3.97 -11.39 -6.21
CA GLN A 111 4.76 -12.25 -7.08
C GLN A 111 6.21 -11.77 -7.23
N THR A 112 6.43 -10.46 -7.30
CA THR A 112 7.77 -9.85 -7.36
C THR A 112 8.56 -10.11 -6.07
N LEU A 113 7.95 -9.87 -4.90
CA LEU A 113 8.61 -10.05 -3.60
C LEU A 113 9.00 -11.52 -3.35
N ARG A 114 8.27 -12.48 -3.92
CA ARG A 114 8.62 -13.89 -3.82
C ARG A 114 9.94 -14.24 -4.50
N LEU A 115 10.38 -13.48 -5.49
CA LEU A 115 11.71 -13.64 -6.09
C LEU A 115 12.84 -13.38 -5.08
N ARG A 116 12.57 -12.64 -4.00
CA ARG A 116 13.53 -12.34 -2.92
C ARG A 116 13.50 -13.35 -1.78
N SER A 117 12.74 -14.44 -1.91
CA SER A 117 12.67 -15.47 -0.86
C SER A 117 14.04 -16.13 -0.69
N SER A 118 14.40 -16.48 0.55
CA SER A 118 15.54 -17.37 0.76
C SER A 118 15.23 -18.78 0.22
N PHE A 119 16.26 -19.42 -0.35
CA PHE A 119 16.21 -20.78 -0.87
C PHE A 119 17.06 -21.74 -0.02
N ASP A 120 17.45 -21.34 1.20
CA ASP A 120 18.38 -22.09 2.05
C ASP A 120 17.84 -23.46 2.49
N ASP A 121 16.51 -23.63 2.53
CA ASP A 121 15.84 -24.88 2.90
C ASP A 121 15.79 -25.90 1.73
N LEU A 122 16.24 -25.52 0.53
CA LEU A 122 16.28 -26.38 -0.65
C LEU A 122 17.64 -27.09 -0.80
N PRO A 123 17.70 -28.21 -1.56
CA PRO A 123 18.96 -28.85 -1.92
C PRO A 123 19.94 -27.85 -2.56
N PRO A 124 21.25 -27.90 -2.23
CA PRO A 124 22.23 -26.88 -2.64
C PRO A 124 22.25 -26.59 -4.14
N ASP A 125 22.17 -27.63 -4.99
CA ASP A 125 22.13 -27.47 -6.45
C ASP A 125 20.91 -26.69 -6.93
N LEU A 126 19.74 -26.98 -6.36
CA LEU A 126 18.49 -26.32 -6.71
C LEU A 126 18.46 -24.88 -6.20
N ALA A 127 18.94 -24.66 -4.97
CA ALA A 127 19.07 -23.34 -4.38
C ALA A 127 20.03 -22.45 -5.18
N GLU A 128 21.19 -22.97 -5.61
CA GLU A 128 22.17 -22.24 -6.44
C GLU A 128 21.55 -21.80 -7.78
N ARG A 129 20.85 -22.71 -8.46
CA ARG A 129 20.17 -22.41 -9.73
C ARG A 129 19.06 -21.36 -9.55
N LEU A 130 18.25 -21.45 -8.50
CA LEU A 130 17.22 -20.45 -8.17
C LEU A 130 17.83 -19.08 -7.82
N ASN A 131 18.93 -19.05 -7.07
CA ASN A 131 19.67 -17.84 -6.74
C ASN A 131 20.29 -17.15 -7.97
N ILE A 132 20.48 -17.86 -9.09
CA ILE A 132 20.93 -17.28 -10.36
C ILE A 132 19.75 -16.72 -11.17
N VAL A 133 18.63 -17.44 -11.20
CA VAL A 133 17.49 -17.12 -12.06
C VAL A 133 16.62 -16.01 -11.48
N THR A 134 16.41 -16.01 -10.16
CA THR A 134 15.50 -15.05 -9.52
C THR A 134 15.96 -13.58 -9.59
N PRO A 135 17.25 -13.23 -9.39
CA PRO A 135 17.70 -11.84 -9.54
C PRO A 135 17.65 -11.37 -10.99
N LYS A 136 17.83 -12.28 -11.96
CA LYS A 136 17.65 -11.96 -13.39
C LYS A 136 16.20 -11.57 -13.66
N LEU A 137 15.24 -12.37 -13.24
CA LEU A 137 13.81 -12.04 -13.37
C LEU A 137 13.46 -10.72 -12.69
N GLU A 138 14.00 -10.47 -11.50
CA GLU A 138 13.79 -9.21 -10.79
C GLU A 138 14.39 -8.00 -11.54
N SER A 139 15.56 -8.16 -12.16
CA SER A 139 16.19 -7.08 -12.94
C SER A 139 15.34 -6.64 -14.12
N TYR A 140 14.65 -7.57 -14.80
CA TYR A 140 13.73 -7.25 -15.90
C TYR A 140 12.55 -6.41 -15.44
N ILE A 141 12.06 -6.63 -14.21
CA ILE A 141 11.00 -5.81 -13.64
C ILE A 141 11.48 -4.35 -13.46
N HIS A 142 12.71 -4.15 -13.00
CA HIS A 142 13.27 -2.80 -12.79
C HIS A 142 13.61 -2.08 -14.10
N MET A 143 14.20 -2.76 -15.09
CA MET A 143 14.58 -2.16 -16.38
C MET A 143 13.38 -1.62 -17.16
N MET A 144 12.18 -2.13 -16.92
CA MET A 144 10.98 -1.73 -17.65
C MET A 144 10.33 -0.44 -17.14
N TYR A 145 10.57 -0.03 -15.89
CA TYR A 145 10.04 1.24 -15.37
C TYR A 145 10.77 2.46 -15.94
N ASP A 146 12.05 2.31 -16.28
CA ASP A 146 12.94 3.44 -16.61
C ASP A 146 13.13 3.65 -18.12
N THR A 147 12.67 2.73 -18.98
CA THR A 147 13.04 2.71 -20.40
C THR A 147 11.83 2.89 -21.31
N ASN A 148 11.89 3.88 -22.21
CA ASN A 148 10.86 4.07 -23.25
C ASN A 148 11.16 3.14 -24.44
N TRP A 149 10.55 1.96 -24.46
CA TRP A 149 10.84 0.89 -25.41
C TRP A 149 10.32 1.12 -26.84
N GLU A 150 9.60 2.22 -27.10
CA GLU A 150 9.03 2.54 -28.42
C GLU A 150 10.09 2.81 -29.51
N GLU A 151 11.35 3.11 -29.15
CA GLU A 151 12.39 3.52 -30.10
C GLU A 151 13.44 2.43 -30.43
N GLU A 152 13.49 1.29 -29.72
CA GLU A 152 14.53 0.24 -29.88
C GLU A 152 13.95 -1.18 -30.12
N GLY A 153 13.06 -1.34 -31.11
CA GLY A 153 12.30 -2.59 -31.34
C GLY A 153 13.10 -3.90 -31.44
N SER A 154 14.29 -3.90 -32.05
CA SER A 154 15.11 -5.13 -32.20
C SER A 154 15.73 -5.60 -30.87
N ARG A 155 16.11 -4.66 -30.00
CA ARG A 155 16.69 -4.97 -28.69
C ARG A 155 15.63 -5.46 -27.72
N TYR A 156 14.43 -4.88 -27.79
CA TYR A 156 13.29 -5.28 -27.01
C TYR A 156 12.87 -6.75 -27.28
N GLU A 157 12.87 -7.19 -28.55
CA GLU A 157 12.57 -8.59 -28.89
C GLU A 157 13.60 -9.57 -28.31
N GLU A 158 14.90 -9.24 -28.38
CA GLU A 158 15.96 -10.05 -27.78
C GLU A 158 15.84 -10.15 -26.25
N GLU A 159 15.58 -9.02 -25.58
CA GLU A 159 15.36 -8.96 -24.13
C GLU A 159 14.13 -9.78 -23.71
N LEU A 160 13.04 -9.72 -24.49
CA LEU A 160 11.84 -10.53 -24.25
C LEU A 160 12.10 -12.03 -24.39
N ASP A 161 12.91 -12.45 -25.35
CA ASP A 161 13.24 -13.87 -25.52
C ASP A 161 14.13 -14.37 -24.38
N VAL A 162 15.08 -13.56 -23.89
CA VAL A 162 15.85 -13.87 -22.68
C VAL A 162 14.93 -13.96 -21.47
N LEU A 163 14.00 -13.03 -21.29
CA LEU A 163 13.01 -13.08 -20.21
C LEU A 163 12.17 -14.35 -20.26
N ARG A 164 11.60 -14.71 -21.43
CA ARG A 164 10.81 -15.92 -21.62
C ARG A 164 11.60 -17.20 -21.34
N SER A 165 12.87 -17.25 -21.74
CA SER A 165 13.73 -18.40 -21.44
C SER A 165 14.03 -18.52 -19.95
N THR A 166 14.29 -17.40 -19.28
CA THR A 166 14.54 -17.32 -17.83
C THR A 166 13.29 -17.72 -17.03
N GLN A 167 12.09 -17.29 -17.47
CA GLN A 167 10.81 -17.72 -16.88
C GLN A 167 10.59 -19.22 -17.00
N LYS A 168 10.86 -19.82 -18.18
CA LYS A 168 10.74 -21.27 -18.38
C LYS A 168 11.67 -22.05 -17.47
N GLU A 169 12.91 -21.58 -17.32
CA GLU A 169 13.87 -22.17 -16.39
C GLU A 169 13.36 -22.10 -14.95
N PHE A 170 12.93 -20.92 -14.50
CA PHE A 170 12.33 -20.73 -13.17
C PHE A 170 11.15 -21.68 -12.92
N GLN A 171 10.22 -21.81 -13.88
CA GLN A 171 9.07 -22.70 -13.76
C GLN A 171 9.48 -24.16 -13.64
N SER A 172 10.53 -24.59 -14.35
CA SER A 172 11.08 -25.94 -14.23
C SER A 172 11.69 -26.16 -12.85
N LEU A 173 12.49 -25.22 -12.34
CA LEU A 173 13.10 -25.28 -11.01
C LEU A 173 12.03 -25.31 -9.90
N ALA A 174 11.01 -24.46 -10.01
CA ALA A 174 9.90 -24.45 -9.07
C ALA A 174 9.12 -25.77 -9.08
N LYS A 175 9.00 -26.43 -10.23
CA LYS A 175 8.37 -27.76 -10.33
C LYS A 175 9.23 -28.84 -9.69
N GLU A 176 10.55 -28.77 -9.83
CA GLU A 176 11.51 -29.66 -9.17
C GLU A 176 11.45 -29.49 -7.65
N ALA A 177 11.45 -28.25 -7.15
CA ALA A 177 11.28 -27.95 -5.73
C ALA A 177 10.00 -28.55 -5.14
N ARG A 178 8.88 -28.50 -5.88
CA ARG A 178 7.60 -29.06 -5.47
C ARG A 178 7.56 -30.59 -5.36
N GLN A 179 8.57 -31.30 -5.86
CA GLN A 179 8.67 -32.75 -5.69
C GLN A 179 9.33 -33.15 -4.36
N LEU A 180 9.89 -32.17 -3.63
CA LEU A 180 10.50 -32.40 -2.33
C LEU A 180 9.44 -32.39 -1.23
N GLU A 181 9.63 -33.25 -0.23
CA GLU A 181 8.76 -33.32 0.95
C GLU A 181 8.76 -31.96 1.69
N GLY A 182 7.57 -31.45 2.01
CA GLY A 182 7.37 -30.16 2.69
C GLY A 182 7.42 -28.94 1.77
N HIS A 183 7.70 -29.11 0.47
CA HIS A 183 7.81 -28.04 -0.52
C HIS A 183 6.72 -28.10 -1.61
N GLU A 184 5.66 -28.87 -1.40
CA GLU A 184 4.61 -29.12 -2.42
C GLU A 184 3.89 -27.84 -2.88
N ARG A 185 3.90 -26.80 -2.03
CA ARG A 185 3.34 -25.46 -2.29
C ARG A 185 4.38 -24.43 -2.72
N PHE A 186 5.61 -24.85 -3.01
CA PHE A 186 6.69 -23.94 -3.40
C PHE A 186 6.29 -23.16 -4.66
N MET A 187 6.28 -21.83 -4.52
CA MET A 187 5.95 -20.89 -5.60
C MET A 187 4.56 -21.12 -6.26
N THR A 188 3.59 -21.74 -5.56
CA THR A 188 2.18 -21.84 -6.03
C THR A 188 1.37 -20.59 -5.70
N ASP A 189 0.15 -20.47 -6.22
CA ASP A 189 -0.76 -19.38 -5.85
C ASP A 189 -0.90 -19.30 -4.31
N PRO A 190 -0.71 -18.12 -3.69
CA PRO A 190 -0.79 -17.99 -2.24
C PRO A 190 -2.23 -18.25 -1.76
N ASP A 191 -2.34 -19.08 -0.74
CA ASP A 191 -3.60 -19.40 -0.06
C ASP A 191 -3.48 -19.01 1.42
N PRO A 192 -3.37 -17.71 1.73
CA PRO A 192 -3.13 -17.26 3.09
C PRO A 192 -4.34 -17.60 3.96
N HIS A 193 -4.09 -18.33 5.04
CA HIS A 193 -5.07 -18.55 6.08
C HIS A 193 -5.04 -17.38 7.07
N PHE A 194 -6.19 -17.02 7.62
CA PHE A 194 -6.33 -15.88 8.54
C PHE A 194 -5.35 -15.94 9.71
N SER A 195 -5.08 -17.13 10.26
CA SER A 195 -4.11 -17.30 11.35
C SER A 195 -2.70 -16.83 10.99
N SER A 196 -2.28 -16.97 9.73
CA SER A 196 -1.00 -16.47 9.25
C SER A 196 -1.05 -14.95 9.04
N LEU A 197 -2.17 -14.43 8.52
CA LEU A 197 -2.35 -12.99 8.29
C LEU A 197 -2.43 -12.21 9.61
N ALA A 198 -3.08 -12.79 10.62
CA ALA A 198 -3.23 -12.20 11.95
C ALA A 198 -1.88 -12.01 12.67
N MET A 199 -0.82 -12.70 12.25
CA MET A 199 0.54 -12.46 12.74
C MET A 199 1.03 -11.04 12.44
N ALA A 200 0.48 -10.35 11.43
CA ALA A 200 0.76 -8.94 11.19
C ALA A 200 0.40 -8.07 12.40
N ALA A 201 -0.57 -8.50 13.23
CA ALA A 201 -0.98 -7.82 14.45
C ALA A 201 -0.11 -8.15 15.69
N GLN A 202 1.06 -8.79 15.52
CA GLN A 202 1.94 -9.15 16.63
C GLN A 202 2.50 -7.92 17.37
N LYS A 203 2.75 -6.82 16.66
CA LYS A 203 3.34 -5.59 17.22
C LYS A 203 2.32 -4.48 17.51
N GLY A 204 1.04 -4.75 17.28
CA GLY A 204 -0.03 -3.77 17.43
C GLY A 204 -1.24 -4.13 16.57
N PRO A 205 -2.39 -3.48 16.78
CA PRO A 205 -3.59 -3.77 16.02
C PRO A 205 -3.43 -3.40 14.54
N VAL A 206 -4.00 -4.24 13.67
CA VAL A 206 -4.12 -3.97 12.24
C VAL A 206 -5.56 -3.53 11.95
N VAL A 207 -5.70 -2.44 11.20
CA VAL A 207 -7.00 -1.91 10.78
C VAL A 207 -7.05 -1.87 9.25
N ILE A 208 -8.03 -2.55 8.68
CA ILE A 208 -8.28 -2.57 7.23
C ILE A 208 -9.52 -1.73 6.97
N LEU A 209 -9.36 -0.63 6.23
CA LEU A 209 -10.49 0.22 5.83
C LEU A 209 -11.07 -0.28 4.52
N ALA A 210 -12.37 -0.49 4.48
CA ALA A 210 -13.08 -0.96 3.30
C ALA A 210 -14.30 -0.08 3.03
N ALA A 211 -14.23 0.72 1.98
CA ALA A 211 -15.33 1.54 1.50
C ALA A 211 -16.07 0.82 0.37
N ARG A 212 -17.40 0.73 0.48
CA ARG A 212 -18.31 0.12 -0.50
C ARG A 212 -19.44 1.08 -0.85
N GLU A 213 -20.20 0.76 -1.90
CA GLU A 213 -21.38 1.55 -2.28
C GLU A 213 -22.43 1.61 -1.16
N THR A 214 -22.61 0.52 -0.43
CA THR A 214 -23.66 0.39 0.60
C THR A 214 -23.18 0.75 2.00
N SER A 215 -21.87 0.68 2.26
CA SER A 215 -21.31 0.86 3.61
C SER A 215 -19.80 1.08 3.57
N THR A 216 -19.30 1.87 4.52
CA THR A 216 -17.87 1.98 4.82
C THR A 216 -17.62 1.27 6.14
N ASP A 217 -16.66 0.36 6.17
CA ASP A 217 -16.30 -0.38 7.38
C ASP A 217 -14.80 -0.28 7.67
N ALA A 218 -14.45 -0.60 8.91
CA ALA A 218 -13.10 -0.98 9.32
C ALA A 218 -13.13 -2.42 9.83
N ILE A 219 -12.16 -3.25 9.42
CA ILE A 219 -11.90 -4.55 10.02
C ILE A 219 -10.72 -4.40 10.98
N ILE A 220 -10.92 -4.79 12.22
CA ILE A 220 -9.94 -4.63 13.31
C ILE A 220 -9.43 -6.01 13.71
N ILE A 221 -8.10 -6.18 13.67
CA ILE A 221 -7.39 -7.35 14.19
C ILE A 221 -6.52 -6.85 15.34
N ARG A 222 -6.89 -7.15 16.58
CA ARG A 222 -6.22 -6.61 17.78
C ARG A 222 -4.92 -7.32 18.10
N SER A 223 -4.87 -8.62 17.84
CA SER A 223 -3.71 -9.48 18.09
C SER A 223 -3.79 -10.74 17.20
N PRO A 224 -2.72 -11.54 17.09
CA PRO A 224 -2.73 -12.76 16.29
C PRO A 224 -3.82 -13.79 16.67
N THR A 225 -4.36 -13.70 17.90
CA THR A 225 -5.38 -14.62 18.42
C THR A 225 -6.75 -13.99 18.59
N SER A 226 -6.95 -12.70 18.30
CA SER A 226 -8.22 -12.00 18.60
C SER A 226 -9.36 -12.25 17.62
N GLY A 227 -9.12 -12.94 16.51
CA GLY A 227 -10.03 -12.92 15.37
C GLY A 227 -10.09 -11.54 14.70
N ALA A 228 -11.05 -11.37 13.79
CA ALA A 228 -11.31 -10.11 13.09
C ALA A 228 -12.69 -9.53 13.48
N GLU A 229 -12.72 -8.26 13.84
CA GLU A 229 -13.93 -7.53 14.23
C GLU A 229 -14.33 -6.54 13.14
N ARG A 230 -15.62 -6.50 12.79
CA ARG A 230 -16.15 -5.52 11.82
C ARG A 230 -16.74 -4.32 12.57
N LEU A 231 -16.24 -3.13 12.26
CA LEU A 231 -16.76 -1.83 12.71
C LEU A 231 -17.39 -1.08 11.53
N VAL A 232 -18.66 -0.70 11.62
CA VAL A 232 -19.33 0.08 10.57
C VAL A 232 -19.07 1.58 10.78
N LEU A 233 -18.48 2.24 9.80
CA LEU A 233 -18.17 3.66 9.78
C LEU A 233 -19.32 4.45 9.14
N GLY A 234 -20.44 4.54 9.84
CA GLY A 234 -21.69 5.13 9.33
C GLY A 234 -21.62 6.64 9.00
N GLY A 235 -20.57 7.34 9.40
CA GLY A 235 -20.40 8.78 9.14
C GLY A 235 -20.06 9.13 7.69
N ILE A 236 -19.53 8.17 6.92
CA ILE A 236 -18.91 8.46 5.62
C ILE A 236 -19.27 7.42 4.55
N SER A 237 -19.56 7.89 3.33
CA SER A 237 -19.81 7.04 2.17
C SER A 237 -18.61 7.01 1.22
N ILE A 238 -18.52 5.98 0.38
CA ILE A 238 -17.47 5.91 -0.65
C ILE A 238 -17.50 7.10 -1.60
N LYS A 239 -18.69 7.62 -1.94
CA LYS A 239 -18.83 8.81 -2.77
C LYS A 239 -18.19 10.03 -2.10
N ARG A 240 -18.46 10.24 -0.81
CA ARG A 240 -17.88 11.35 -0.04
C ARG A 240 -16.37 11.20 0.12
N LEU A 241 -15.86 9.97 0.29
CA LEU A 241 -14.41 9.71 0.30
C LEU A 241 -13.76 10.07 -1.04
N ASN A 242 -14.40 9.74 -2.17
CA ASN A 242 -13.91 10.12 -3.50
C ASN A 242 -13.90 11.65 -3.68
N ASP A 243 -14.94 12.34 -3.23
CA ASP A 243 -15.00 13.81 -3.27
C ASP A 243 -13.87 14.43 -2.43
N ILE A 244 -13.62 13.90 -1.23
CA ILE A 244 -12.49 14.31 -0.36
C ILE A 244 -11.16 14.04 -1.05
N PHE A 245 -10.98 12.87 -1.67
CA PHE A 245 -9.75 12.51 -2.38
C PHE A 245 -9.46 13.46 -3.55
N ILE A 246 -10.47 13.78 -4.37
CA ILE A 246 -10.34 14.73 -5.48
C ILE A 246 -9.96 16.11 -4.95
N GLN A 247 -10.65 16.61 -3.92
CA GLN A 247 -10.34 17.91 -3.32
C GLN A 247 -8.92 17.93 -2.73
N MET A 248 -8.51 16.88 -2.02
CA MET A 248 -7.18 16.77 -1.42
C MET A 248 -6.08 16.70 -2.49
N LYS A 249 -6.32 15.98 -3.60
CA LYS A 249 -5.43 15.96 -4.77
C LYS A 249 -5.30 17.35 -5.39
N ASP A 250 -6.41 18.08 -5.55
CA ASP A 250 -6.41 19.42 -6.09
C ASP A 250 -5.67 20.41 -5.18
N TYR A 251 -5.85 20.32 -3.86
CA TYR A 251 -5.11 21.13 -2.90
C TYR A 251 -3.60 20.83 -2.95
N ASN A 252 -3.21 19.55 -2.98
CA ASN A 252 -1.81 19.16 -3.09
C ASN A 252 -1.17 19.60 -4.40
N THR A 253 -1.90 19.54 -5.52
CA THR A 253 -1.39 19.95 -6.84
C THR A 253 -1.23 21.47 -6.92
N LYS A 254 -2.24 22.24 -6.46
CA LYS A 254 -2.17 23.71 -6.39
C LYS A 254 -1.07 24.21 -5.46
N SER A 255 -0.76 23.46 -4.39
CA SER A 255 0.37 23.77 -3.50
C SER A 255 1.72 23.52 -4.15
N ARG A 256 1.83 22.65 -5.17
CA ARG A 256 3.07 22.33 -5.91
C ARG A 256 3.28 23.23 -7.13
N GLU A 257 2.21 23.71 -7.76
CA GLU A 257 2.25 24.53 -8.98
C GLU A 257 2.30 26.04 -8.72
N SER A 258 2.28 26.50 -7.46
CA SER A 258 2.52 27.92 -7.19
C SER A 258 3.97 28.27 -7.57
N PRO A 259 4.19 29.28 -8.43
CA PRO A 259 5.54 29.68 -8.79
C PRO A 259 6.26 30.10 -7.51
N VAL A 260 7.39 29.45 -7.24
CA VAL A 260 8.40 30.00 -6.34
C VAL A 260 8.86 31.29 -7.00
N ASP A 261 8.24 32.39 -6.60
CA ASP A 261 8.62 33.72 -7.07
C ASP A 261 10.03 33.99 -6.55
N THR A 262 11.02 33.76 -7.40
CA THR A 262 12.44 34.03 -7.14
C THR A 262 12.77 35.51 -7.17
N SER A 263 11.77 36.41 -7.15
CA SER A 263 12.01 37.84 -7.02
C SER A 263 12.06 38.26 -5.55
N TYR A 264 13.30 38.46 -5.07
CA TYR A 264 13.57 39.32 -3.92
C TYR A 264 13.15 40.75 -4.28
N ASP A 265 11.90 41.13 -4.01
CA ASP A 265 11.59 42.55 -3.87
C ASP A 265 10.59 42.80 -2.75
N SER A 266 10.98 43.70 -1.86
CA SER A 266 10.35 43.98 -0.58
C SER A 266 9.19 44.96 -0.77
N ALA A 267 7.97 44.48 -1.04
CA ALA A 267 6.80 45.37 -1.00
C ALA A 267 5.40 44.74 -0.90
N ASP A 268 5.20 43.42 -0.84
CA ASP A 268 3.83 42.85 -0.86
C ASP A 268 3.57 41.81 0.25
N GLU A 269 3.48 42.29 1.49
CA GLU A 269 2.91 41.52 2.61
C GLU A 269 1.38 41.36 2.50
N ILE A 270 0.71 42.11 1.62
CA ILE A 270 -0.76 42.15 1.55
C ILE A 270 -1.33 41.04 0.65
N SER A 271 -0.54 40.45 -0.26
CA SER A 271 -1.02 39.39 -1.17
C SER A 271 -1.04 37.98 -0.54
N ARG A 272 -0.46 37.79 0.65
CA ARG A 272 -0.44 36.47 1.33
C ARG A 272 -1.67 36.18 2.19
N ALA A 273 -2.52 37.18 2.43
CA ALA A 273 -3.77 37.02 3.17
C ALA A 273 -4.87 36.24 2.40
N ASP A 274 -4.68 35.93 1.11
CA ASP A 274 -5.57 35.05 0.32
C ASP A 274 -5.18 33.55 0.38
N ARG A 275 -4.06 33.21 1.04
CA ARG A 275 -3.59 31.84 1.33
C ARG A 275 -4.29 31.06 2.48
N PRO A 276 -5.21 31.62 3.30
CA PRO A 276 -5.96 30.86 4.30
C PRO A 276 -6.83 29.76 3.70
N SER A 277 -7.30 29.93 2.46
CA SER A 277 -8.30 29.04 1.84
C SER A 277 -7.80 27.62 1.58
N VAL A 278 -6.53 27.44 1.20
CA VAL A 278 -5.92 26.13 0.93
C VAL A 278 -5.59 25.38 2.23
N ARG A 279 -5.03 26.08 3.23
CA ARG A 279 -4.77 25.50 4.57
C ARG A 279 -6.07 25.16 5.30
N ALA A 280 -7.04 26.08 5.33
CA ALA A 280 -8.35 25.85 5.94
C ALA A 280 -9.14 24.71 5.28
N GLY A 281 -9.02 24.57 3.94
CA GLY A 281 -9.62 23.44 3.22
C GLY A 281 -8.99 22.09 3.60
N GLY A 282 -7.66 22.02 3.68
CA GLY A 282 -6.95 20.82 4.14
C GLY A 282 -7.25 20.44 5.59
N ASP A 283 -7.33 21.43 6.48
CA ASP A 283 -7.68 21.24 7.89
C ASP A 283 -9.13 20.73 8.04
N GLN A 284 -10.04 21.26 7.24
CA GLN A 284 -11.44 20.81 7.23
C GLN A 284 -11.58 19.36 6.76
N LEU A 285 -10.87 18.96 5.69
CA LEU A 285 -10.89 17.58 5.20
C LEU A 285 -10.26 16.61 6.21
N SER A 286 -9.14 17.01 6.83
CA SER A 286 -8.48 16.21 7.86
C SER A 286 -9.36 16.04 9.11
N ASN A 287 -10.09 17.09 9.50
CA ASN A 287 -11.05 17.00 10.60
C ASN A 287 -12.23 16.06 10.26
N ILE A 288 -12.73 16.05 9.02
CA ILE A 288 -13.76 15.10 8.59
C ILE A 288 -13.24 13.66 8.71
N LEU A 289 -12.05 13.37 8.16
CA LEU A 289 -11.45 12.03 8.25
C LEU A 289 -11.18 11.62 9.70
N TRP A 290 -10.73 12.56 10.53
CA TRP A 290 -10.54 12.31 11.95
C TRP A 290 -11.85 11.91 12.65
N GLN A 291 -12.91 12.72 12.51
CA GLN A 291 -14.16 12.49 13.23
C GLN A 291 -14.93 11.26 12.71
N GLU A 292 -14.89 11.00 11.39
CA GLU A 292 -15.76 9.99 10.77
C GLU A 292 -15.07 8.65 10.52
N VAL A 293 -13.73 8.61 10.49
CA VAL A 293 -12.96 7.37 10.24
C VAL A 293 -12.03 7.05 11.39
N VAL A 294 -11.09 7.94 11.72
CA VAL A 294 -10.00 7.62 12.66
C VAL A 294 -10.51 7.48 14.09
N ARG A 295 -11.27 8.46 14.58
CA ARG A 295 -11.78 8.48 15.95
C ARG A 295 -12.64 7.24 16.27
N PRO A 296 -13.64 6.84 15.46
CA PRO A 296 -14.40 5.61 15.71
C PRO A 296 -13.52 4.36 15.83
N VAL A 297 -12.45 4.27 15.01
CA VAL A 297 -11.50 3.15 15.06
C VAL A 297 -10.68 3.17 16.35
N ILE A 298 -10.13 4.33 16.74
CA ILE A 298 -9.36 4.49 17.98
C ILE A 298 -10.24 4.20 19.21
N ASP A 299 -11.46 4.72 19.23
CA ASP A 299 -12.44 4.48 20.28
C ASP A 299 -12.75 2.98 20.39
N ALA A 300 -12.95 2.29 19.25
CA ALA A 300 -13.15 0.83 19.22
C ALA A 300 -11.91 0.07 19.71
N LEU A 301 -10.69 0.56 19.43
CA LEU A 301 -9.45 -0.04 19.93
C LEU A 301 -9.29 0.13 21.46
N GLY A 302 -10.05 1.04 22.07
CA GLY A 302 -9.97 1.32 23.51
C GLY A 302 -8.73 2.14 23.88
N TYR A 303 -8.11 2.81 22.92
CA TYR A 303 -7.00 3.71 23.18
C TYR A 303 -7.52 5.03 23.75
N GLN A 304 -6.97 5.44 24.88
CA GLN A 304 -7.15 6.81 25.37
C GLN A 304 -6.18 7.72 24.62
N ILE A 305 -6.69 8.78 24.00
CA ILE A 305 -5.91 9.79 23.26
C ILE A 305 -5.17 10.73 24.22
N ASP A 306 -4.69 10.20 25.35
CA ASP A 306 -3.84 10.93 26.30
C ASP A 306 -2.35 10.75 25.97
N GLU A 307 -1.99 9.77 25.15
CA GLU A 307 -0.69 9.77 24.47
C GLU A 307 -0.79 10.64 23.22
N SER A 308 -0.35 11.89 23.34
CA SER A 308 -0.14 12.74 22.18
C SER A 308 0.91 12.10 21.28
N VAL A 309 0.48 11.39 20.23
CA VAL A 309 1.36 10.97 19.14
C VAL A 309 1.72 12.23 18.35
N HIS A 310 2.83 12.86 18.74
CA HIS A 310 3.42 13.94 17.98
C HIS A 310 4.17 13.34 16.78
N LEU A 311 4.18 14.03 15.65
CA LEU A 311 4.77 13.54 14.38
C LEU A 311 6.22 13.02 14.58
N THR A 312 6.98 13.67 15.46
CA THR A 312 8.32 13.23 15.89
C THR A 312 8.32 11.79 16.41
N ALA A 313 7.39 11.42 17.29
CA ALA A 313 7.29 10.07 17.83
C ALA A 313 6.90 9.04 16.75
N ALA A 314 6.03 9.42 15.82
CA ALA A 314 5.67 8.56 14.69
C ALA A 314 6.85 8.31 13.75
N LEU A 315 7.65 9.33 13.42
CA LEU A 315 8.86 9.18 12.61
C LEU A 315 9.91 8.30 13.30
N MET A 316 10.12 8.48 14.61
CA MET A 316 11.00 7.59 15.39
C MET A 316 10.52 6.13 15.34
N PHE A 317 9.21 5.89 15.46
CA PHE A 317 8.62 4.54 15.36
C PHE A 317 8.80 3.93 13.96
N CYS A 318 8.71 4.75 12.90
CA CYS A 318 8.96 4.33 11.51
C CYS A 318 10.44 4.05 11.20
N GLY A 319 11.34 4.19 12.18
CA GLY A 319 12.77 3.84 12.05
C GLY A 319 13.68 5.00 11.66
N PHE A 320 13.19 6.24 11.66
CA PHE A 320 14.07 7.41 11.56
C PHE A 320 14.90 7.52 12.85
N ARG A 321 16.22 7.63 12.71
CA ARG A 321 17.14 7.65 13.87
C ARG A 321 17.20 9.00 14.58
N SER A 322 16.95 10.08 13.85
CA SER A 322 17.13 11.46 14.29
C SER A 322 16.07 12.35 13.62
N VAL A 323 15.36 13.15 14.41
CA VAL A 323 14.27 14.02 13.96
C VAL A 323 14.41 15.41 14.59
N VAL A 324 14.38 16.45 13.75
CA VAL A 324 14.24 17.85 14.18
C VAL A 324 12.80 18.28 13.94
N ALA A 325 12.17 18.86 14.95
CA ALA A 325 10.77 19.26 14.91
C ALA A 325 10.56 20.59 15.63
N THR A 326 9.35 21.14 15.50
CA THR A 326 8.90 22.34 16.22
C THR A 326 7.73 21.98 17.14
N MET A 327 7.75 22.50 18.36
CA MET A 327 6.71 22.24 19.38
C MET A 327 5.42 23.02 19.12
N TRP A 328 5.52 24.17 18.47
CA TRP A 328 4.39 25.01 18.07
C TRP A 328 4.66 25.69 16.72
N THR A 329 3.64 26.39 16.21
CA THR A 329 3.70 27.14 14.95
C THR A 329 4.89 28.08 14.93
N THR A 330 5.70 27.96 13.88
CA THR A 330 6.94 28.73 13.69
C THR A 330 6.74 29.78 12.60
N ASP A 331 7.49 30.87 12.64
CA ASP A 331 7.48 31.89 11.60
C ASP A 331 8.04 31.32 10.29
N ASP A 332 7.42 31.64 9.15
CA ASP A 332 7.80 31.13 7.84
C ASP A 332 9.26 31.49 7.47
N LEU A 333 9.81 32.57 8.04
CA LEU A 333 11.21 32.96 7.81
C LEU A 333 12.23 32.19 8.65
N ASP A 334 11.83 31.67 9.81
CA ASP A 334 12.76 31.00 10.74
C ASP A 334 13.05 29.56 10.31
N GLY A 335 12.04 28.85 9.78
CA GLY A 335 12.19 27.46 9.33
C GLY A 335 13.32 27.25 8.31
N PRO A 336 13.33 27.99 7.19
CA PRO A 336 14.42 27.93 6.21
C PRO A 336 15.78 28.32 6.78
N GLU A 337 15.84 29.31 7.68
CA GLU A 337 17.11 29.73 8.31
C GLU A 337 17.71 28.62 9.18
N VAL A 338 16.89 27.96 10.00
CA VAL A 338 17.35 26.84 10.83
C VAL A 338 17.72 25.63 9.97
N ALA A 339 16.96 25.34 8.92
CA ALA A 339 17.29 24.28 7.98
C ALA A 339 18.63 24.55 7.27
N ASP A 340 18.84 25.78 6.76
CA ASP A 340 20.06 26.17 6.08
C ASP A 340 21.30 26.06 6.99
N ALA A 341 21.17 26.45 8.27
CA ALA A 341 22.23 26.26 9.25
C ALA A 341 22.59 24.78 9.44
N ILE A 342 21.60 23.89 9.56
CA ILE A 342 21.81 22.45 9.73
C ILE A 342 22.44 21.84 8.48
N TYR A 343 21.91 22.13 7.29
CA TYR A 343 22.46 21.62 6.03
C TYR A 343 23.85 22.20 5.73
N THR A 344 24.11 23.44 6.11
CA THR A 344 25.45 24.02 5.98
C THR A 344 26.46 23.27 6.83
N GLU A 345 26.12 22.88 8.06
CA GLU A 345 26.96 21.96 8.84
C GLU A 345 27.08 20.58 8.16
N PHE A 346 26.01 20.04 7.56
CA PHE A 346 26.05 18.75 6.86
C PHE A 346 27.05 18.71 5.70
N PHE A 347 27.23 19.83 4.99
CA PHE A 347 28.07 19.88 3.79
C PHE A 347 29.47 20.46 4.03
N LYS A 348 29.85 20.81 5.27
CA LYS A 348 31.17 21.38 5.59
C LYS A 348 32.33 20.38 5.52
N GLY A 349 32.07 19.10 5.74
CA GLY A 349 33.05 18.02 5.56
C GLY A 349 32.36 16.86 4.89
N GLY A 350 32.87 16.39 3.74
CA GLY A 350 32.20 15.40 2.87
C GLY A 350 31.90 14.02 3.49
N ILE A 351 31.99 13.86 4.81
CA ILE A 351 31.59 12.67 5.57
C ILE A 351 30.48 13.11 6.55
N PHE A 352 29.29 12.57 6.35
CA PHE A 352 28.13 12.82 7.18
C PHE A 352 28.22 12.06 8.52
N ASN A 353 28.08 12.79 9.63
CA ASN A 353 27.88 12.22 10.96
C ASN A 353 26.53 12.68 11.55
N PRO A 354 25.54 11.77 11.73
CA PRO A 354 24.26 12.09 12.36
C PRO A 354 24.37 12.72 13.75
N ASP A 355 25.44 12.41 14.49
CA ASP A 355 25.69 12.95 15.84
C ASP A 355 25.91 14.48 15.83
N ASP A 356 26.16 15.09 14.67
CA ASP A 356 26.38 16.53 14.54
C ASP A 356 25.06 17.33 14.46
N ILE A 357 23.93 16.67 14.19
CA ILE A 357 22.60 17.29 14.03
C ILE A 357 22.19 18.12 15.27
N PRO A 358 22.29 17.61 16.51
CA PRO A 358 21.89 18.38 17.70
C PRO A 358 22.74 19.63 17.89
N TYR A 359 24.04 19.56 17.56
CA TYR A 359 24.96 20.67 17.68
C TYR A 359 24.72 21.75 16.62
N ALA A 360 24.41 21.33 15.39
CA ALA A 360 24.03 22.24 14.31
C ALA A 360 22.72 22.97 14.64
N LEU A 361 21.74 22.25 15.21
CA LEU A 361 20.49 22.85 15.66
C LEU A 361 20.71 23.83 16.83
N ASP A 362 21.52 23.47 17.83
CA ASP A 362 21.86 24.39 18.93
C ASP A 362 22.53 25.66 18.39
N ALA A 363 23.50 25.53 17.48
CA ALA A 363 24.16 26.69 16.87
C ALA A 363 23.17 27.62 16.15
N ALA A 364 22.21 27.07 15.40
CA ALA A 364 21.15 27.83 14.75
C ALA A 364 20.28 28.58 15.77
N VAL A 365 19.83 27.88 16.82
CA VAL A 365 19.01 28.46 17.91
C VAL A 365 19.78 29.53 18.69
N GLN A 366 21.07 29.34 18.97
CA GLN A 366 21.91 30.35 19.63
C GLN A 366 22.10 31.59 18.73
N SER A 367 22.26 31.40 17.41
CA SER A 367 22.32 32.51 16.46
C SER A 367 21.05 33.36 16.51
N MET A 368 19.87 32.72 16.44
CA MET A 368 18.56 33.37 16.59
C MET A 368 18.44 34.14 17.92
N ARG A 369 18.91 33.53 19.02
CA ARG A 369 18.91 34.16 20.35
C ARG A 369 19.85 35.37 20.41
N SER A 370 21.03 35.28 19.80
CA SER A 370 22.02 36.36 19.79
C SER A 370 21.55 37.60 19.02
N ARG A 371 20.71 37.42 18.00
CA ARG A 371 20.01 38.49 17.26
C ARG A 371 18.86 39.14 18.02
N GLY A 372 18.57 38.69 19.24
CA GLY A 372 17.51 39.26 20.09
C GLY A 372 16.10 38.83 19.73
N LEU A 373 15.92 37.72 18.99
CA LEU A 373 14.60 37.19 18.70
C LEU A 373 13.90 36.71 20.00
N PRO A 374 12.58 36.90 20.12
CA PRO A 374 11.85 36.48 21.30
C PRO A 374 11.90 34.94 21.47
N PRO A 375 11.87 34.42 22.71
CA PRO A 375 11.88 32.98 22.98
C PRO A 375 10.83 32.18 22.21
N SER A 376 9.67 32.76 21.90
CA SER A 376 8.63 32.12 21.10
C SER A 376 9.08 31.71 19.69
N ARG A 377 10.14 32.33 19.14
CA ARG A 377 10.67 32.02 17.80
C ARG A 377 11.76 30.95 17.81
N TRP A 378 12.60 30.90 18.83
CA TRP A 378 13.75 29.98 18.86
C TRP A 378 13.60 28.79 19.83
N ALA A 379 12.73 28.87 20.84
CA ALA A 379 12.56 27.79 21.83
C ALA A 379 11.65 26.65 21.34
N THR A 380 11.04 26.80 20.16
CA THR A 380 10.13 25.80 19.58
C THR A 380 10.88 24.58 19.04
N TYR A 381 12.14 24.76 18.63
CA TYR A 381 12.90 23.71 17.96
C TYR A 381 13.38 22.66 18.95
N ILE A 382 13.09 21.41 18.62
CA ILE A 382 13.51 20.23 19.37
C ILE A 382 14.21 19.25 18.43
N HIS A 383 15.15 18.52 19.00
CA HIS A 383 15.76 17.35 18.37
C HIS A 383 15.42 16.11 19.20
N THR A 384 15.17 14.99 18.56
CA THR A 384 14.89 13.70 19.20
C THR A 384 15.54 12.59 18.40
N GLY A 385 16.26 11.69 19.09
CA GLY A 385 16.94 10.55 18.48
C GLY A 385 18.43 10.52 18.75
N VAL A 386 19.10 9.53 18.18
CA VAL A 386 20.56 9.29 18.30
C VAL A 386 21.12 9.00 16.92
#